data_AF-A0A257A4G7-F1
#
_entry.id   AF-A0A257A4G7-F1
#
_cell.length_a   1.000
_cell.length_b   1.000
_cell.length_c   1.000
_cell.angle_alpha   90.00
_cell.angle_beta   90.00
_cell.angle_gamma   90.00
#
_symmetry.space_group_name_H-M   'P 1'
#
loop_
_entity.id
_entity.type
_entity.pdbx_description
1 polymer ?
#
loop_
_entity_poly.entity_id
_entity_poly.type
_entity_poly.pdbx_seq_one_letter_code
_entity_poly.pdbx_strand_id
1 'polypeptide(L)'
;MIIFLYQLIYALPVYYLHPFDPWNFPLCTCPEKYTVDPYTGCEHRCIYCYITSYIKDPWRVRPKKDFLKYFERDLKRTKIKLPISMSNSSDPYPPMEKELRLTRGALNLMRRYDFAVLLLTKSDIVTRDADILSSMRSVVSITLTTLDETLARKIEPFAPSPERRLQAIEYLKSKEIKVAVRFDPLIPFINDSPEEIRSVVKTLGDIGVDQIISSVYKAKRDNFFRVSCVFKERAEKLREIYYLNGHTVRGIRYAPESLRMKILTMVRNEAKKRGIPYSGQGCTISMRRGKS
;
A
#
# COMPACT_ATOMS: atom_id res chain seq x y z
N MET A 1 -19.60 -20.33 -47.34
CA MET A 1 -18.75 -21.14 -46.42
C MET A 1 -17.37 -20.51 -46.17
N ILE A 2 -17.25 -19.16 -46.12
CA ILE A 2 -15.98 -18.42 -45.91
C ILE A 2 -16.22 -17.17 -45.02
N ILE A 3 -17.15 -17.23 -44.07
CA ILE A 3 -17.43 -16.09 -43.14
C ILE A 3 -17.24 -16.50 -41.66
N PHE A 4 -17.07 -17.79 -41.37
CA PHE A 4 -16.94 -18.29 -39.99
C PHE A 4 -15.50 -18.38 -39.46
N LEU A 5 -14.48 -18.02 -40.24
CA LEU A 5 -13.07 -18.23 -39.85
C LEU A 5 -12.34 -16.99 -39.29
N TYR A 6 -12.96 -15.82 -39.23
CA TYR A 6 -12.27 -14.57 -38.83
C TYR A 6 -12.61 -14.04 -37.42
N GLN A 7 -13.23 -14.87 -36.56
CA GLN A 7 -13.43 -14.54 -35.13
C GLN A 7 -12.46 -15.24 -34.17
N LEU A 8 -11.38 -15.86 -34.68
CA LEU A 8 -10.18 -16.15 -33.89
C LEU A 8 -9.22 -14.96 -33.96
N ILE A 9 -9.69 -13.80 -33.47
CA ILE A 9 -8.76 -12.75 -33.06
C ILE A 9 -8.01 -13.32 -31.86
N TYR A 10 -6.74 -13.62 -32.05
CA TYR A 10 -5.79 -14.03 -31.01
C TYR A 10 -5.90 -13.07 -29.82
N ALA A 11 -6.72 -13.40 -28.83
CA ALA A 11 -6.71 -12.71 -27.55
C ALA A 11 -5.31 -12.93 -26.98
N LEU A 12 -4.53 -11.86 -26.88
CA LEU A 12 -3.23 -11.88 -26.22
C LEU A 12 -3.38 -12.64 -24.90
N PRO A 13 -2.48 -13.59 -24.58
CA PRO A 13 -2.62 -14.39 -23.38
C PRO A 13 -2.63 -13.48 -22.16
N VAL A 14 -3.78 -13.40 -21.48
CA VAL A 14 -3.96 -12.60 -20.27
C VAL A 14 -2.97 -13.10 -19.22
N TYR A 15 -2.01 -12.28 -18.83
CA TYR A 15 -1.03 -12.55 -17.77
C TYR A 15 -1.36 -11.65 -16.57
N TYR A 16 -1.23 -12.17 -15.35
CA TYR A 16 -1.54 -11.45 -14.12
C TYR A 16 -0.36 -11.29 -13.17
N LEU A 17 0.70 -12.10 -13.30
CA LEU A 17 1.90 -11.99 -12.48
C LEU A 17 3.00 -11.24 -13.23
N HIS A 18 3.26 -9.97 -12.94
CA HIS A 18 4.28 -9.20 -13.68
C HIS A 18 5.51 -8.91 -12.83
N PRO A 19 6.72 -8.76 -13.40
CA PRO A 19 7.80 -8.09 -12.68
C PRO A 19 7.31 -6.73 -12.18
N PHE A 20 7.61 -6.41 -10.92
CA PHE A 20 7.27 -5.11 -10.38
C PHE A 20 8.15 -4.05 -11.04
N ASP A 21 7.54 -3.25 -11.90
CA ASP A 21 8.15 -2.04 -12.45
C ASP A 21 7.40 -0.82 -11.92
N PRO A 22 8.03 0.04 -11.10
CA PRO A 22 7.48 1.32 -10.72
C PRO A 22 7.58 2.35 -11.86
N TRP A 23 7.46 1.94 -13.12
CA TRP A 23 7.65 2.78 -14.31
C TRP A 23 9.05 3.36 -14.42
N ASN A 24 10.10 2.63 -14.03
CA ASN A 24 11.47 3.14 -13.93
C ASN A 24 11.56 4.45 -13.12
N PHE A 25 10.76 4.58 -12.05
CA PHE A 25 10.72 5.80 -11.26
C PHE A 25 12.05 6.00 -10.50
N PRO A 26 12.73 7.14 -10.65
CA PRO A 26 14.13 7.31 -10.22
C PRO A 26 14.32 7.27 -8.69
N LEU A 27 13.26 7.45 -7.92
CA LEU A 27 13.29 7.40 -6.46
C LEU A 27 12.79 6.07 -5.87
N CYS A 28 12.45 5.08 -6.71
CA CYS A 28 12.07 3.76 -6.22
C CYS A 28 13.33 2.95 -5.92
N THR A 29 13.46 2.51 -4.67
CA THR A 29 14.60 1.71 -4.18
C THR A 29 14.18 0.29 -3.81
N CYS A 30 12.98 -0.12 -4.22
CA CYS A 30 12.46 -1.44 -3.88
C CYS A 30 13.30 -2.54 -4.52
N PRO A 31 13.53 -3.67 -3.83
CA PRO A 31 14.14 -4.84 -4.43
C PRO A 31 13.23 -5.42 -5.53
N GLU A 32 13.84 -6.23 -6.39
CA GLU A 32 13.13 -7.01 -7.39
C GLU A 32 12.09 -7.92 -6.74
N LYS A 33 10.90 -7.91 -7.32
CA LYS A 33 9.74 -8.68 -6.88
C LYS A 33 8.75 -8.77 -8.03
N TYR A 34 7.77 -9.65 -7.92
CA TYR A 34 6.61 -9.64 -8.80
C TYR A 34 5.48 -8.79 -8.23
N THR A 35 4.49 -8.48 -9.04
CA THR A 35 3.24 -7.83 -8.65
C THR A 35 2.05 -8.59 -9.22
N VAL A 36 0.97 -8.67 -8.45
CA VAL A 36 -0.31 -9.23 -8.86
C VAL A 36 -1.43 -8.44 -8.19
N ASP A 37 -2.53 -8.23 -8.90
CA ASP A 37 -3.73 -7.57 -8.37
C ASP A 37 -4.93 -8.46 -8.73
N PRO A 38 -5.65 -9.06 -7.76
CA PRO A 38 -6.88 -9.81 -8.01
C PRO A 38 -8.05 -8.91 -8.46
N TYR A 39 -7.97 -7.64 -8.10
CA TYR A 39 -8.99 -6.62 -8.31
C TYR A 39 -8.43 -5.40 -9.05
N THR A 40 -9.31 -4.61 -9.67
CA THR A 40 -9.01 -3.27 -10.17
C THR A 40 -9.90 -2.26 -9.46
N GLY A 41 -9.31 -1.16 -9.00
CA GLY A 41 -10.00 -0.15 -8.18
C GLY A 41 -9.97 -0.46 -6.69
N CYS A 42 -10.50 0.46 -5.88
CA CYS A 42 -10.54 0.35 -4.42
C CYS A 42 -11.71 1.15 -3.84
N GLU A 43 -12.53 0.53 -3.00
CA GLU A 43 -13.71 1.17 -2.40
C GLU A 43 -13.42 1.97 -1.13
N HIS A 44 -12.18 2.00 -0.65
CA HIS A 44 -11.80 2.80 0.53
C HIS A 44 -11.87 4.32 0.29
N ARG A 45 -11.76 4.75 -0.98
CA ARG A 45 -11.84 6.16 -1.43
C ARG A 45 -10.98 7.14 -0.64
N CYS A 46 -9.76 6.72 -0.26
CA CYS A 46 -8.84 7.58 0.46
C CYS A 46 -8.57 8.85 -0.35
N ILE A 47 -8.68 10.02 0.29
CA ILE A 47 -8.64 11.30 -0.43
C ILE A 47 -7.27 11.54 -1.10
N TYR A 48 -6.21 11.01 -0.47
CA TYR A 48 -4.84 11.05 -0.98
C TYR A 48 -4.54 9.98 -2.05
N CYS A 49 -5.48 9.09 -2.37
CA CYS A 49 -5.20 7.92 -3.20
C CYS A 49 -4.71 8.33 -4.60
N TYR A 50 -3.66 7.67 -5.05
CA TYR A 50 -2.97 8.02 -6.29
C TYR A 50 -3.53 7.26 -7.51
N ILE A 51 -4.29 6.18 -7.29
CA ILE A 51 -4.84 5.32 -8.37
C ILE A 51 -5.81 6.09 -9.27
N THR A 52 -6.44 7.13 -8.75
CA THR A 52 -7.38 7.99 -9.47
C THR A 52 -6.75 8.71 -10.65
N SER A 53 -5.43 8.80 -10.69
CA SER A 53 -4.69 9.41 -11.80
C SER A 53 -4.50 8.50 -13.01
N TYR A 54 -4.80 7.20 -12.92
CA TYR A 54 -4.60 6.26 -14.02
C TYR A 54 -5.61 5.10 -14.09
N ILE A 55 -6.43 4.88 -13.06
CA ILE A 55 -7.52 3.90 -13.08
C ILE A 55 -8.83 4.63 -13.38
N LYS A 56 -9.46 4.29 -14.52
CA LYS A 56 -10.82 4.72 -14.83
C LYS A 56 -11.82 4.12 -13.82
N ASP A 57 -12.76 4.93 -13.36
CA ASP A 57 -13.73 4.56 -12.31
C ASP A 57 -13.04 3.90 -11.11
N PRO A 58 -12.11 4.61 -10.44
CA PRO A 58 -11.18 4.03 -9.47
C PRO A 58 -11.88 3.48 -8.22
N TRP A 59 -13.09 3.96 -7.95
CA TRP A 59 -13.89 3.59 -6.79
C TRP A 59 -14.84 2.41 -7.05
N ARG A 60 -14.97 1.97 -8.30
CA ARG A 60 -15.76 0.79 -8.66
C ARG A 60 -14.83 -0.40 -8.72
N VAL A 61 -14.81 -1.22 -7.69
CA VAL A 61 -13.98 -2.43 -7.65
C VAL A 61 -14.48 -3.43 -8.69
N ARG A 62 -13.55 -4.03 -9.41
CA ARG A 62 -13.81 -5.03 -10.46
C ARG A 62 -12.91 -6.25 -10.25
N PRO A 63 -13.45 -7.46 -10.08
CA PRO A 63 -12.64 -8.67 -10.06
C PRO A 63 -12.04 -8.93 -11.44
N LYS A 64 -10.80 -9.42 -11.49
CA LYS A 64 -10.18 -9.83 -12.75
C LYS A 64 -10.79 -11.14 -13.23
N LYS A 65 -11.19 -11.20 -14.51
CA LYS A 65 -11.83 -12.38 -15.12
C LYS A 65 -10.90 -13.59 -15.08
N ASP A 66 -11.43 -14.74 -14.66
CA ASP A 66 -10.70 -16.02 -14.58
C ASP A 66 -9.36 -15.90 -13.83
N PHE A 67 -9.30 -15.02 -12.83
CA PHE A 67 -8.07 -14.62 -12.15
C PHE A 67 -7.23 -15.81 -11.67
N LEU A 68 -7.83 -16.72 -10.89
CA LEU A 68 -7.11 -17.85 -10.30
C LEU A 68 -6.55 -18.81 -11.36
N LYS A 69 -7.30 -19.05 -12.44
CA LYS A 69 -6.87 -19.92 -13.55
C LYS A 69 -5.63 -19.37 -14.23
N TYR A 70 -5.65 -18.09 -14.61
CA TYR A 70 -4.51 -17.48 -15.28
C TYR A 70 -3.33 -17.26 -14.32
N PHE A 71 -3.60 -16.85 -13.08
CA PHE A 71 -2.57 -16.69 -12.07
C PHE A 71 -1.82 -18.00 -11.77
N GLU A 72 -2.54 -19.12 -11.63
CA GLU A 72 -1.90 -20.44 -11.45
C GLU A 72 -0.99 -20.79 -12.64
N ARG A 73 -1.46 -20.57 -13.87
CA ARG A 73 -0.65 -20.80 -15.08
C ARG A 73 0.63 -19.95 -15.05
N ASP A 74 0.54 -18.70 -14.62
CA ASP A 74 1.67 -17.79 -14.56
C ASP A 74 2.68 -18.20 -13.49
N LEU A 75 2.22 -18.65 -12.31
CA LEU A 75 3.07 -19.22 -11.27
C LEU A 75 3.80 -20.48 -11.73
N LYS A 76 3.13 -21.38 -12.49
CA LYS A 76 3.75 -22.58 -13.07
C LYS A 76 4.88 -22.25 -14.05
N ARG A 77 4.72 -21.16 -14.81
CA ARG A 77 5.70 -20.72 -15.82
C ARG A 77 6.87 -19.93 -15.21
N THR A 78 6.69 -19.41 -14.01
CA THR A 78 7.68 -18.54 -13.35
C THR A 78 8.73 -19.36 -12.60
N LYS A 79 9.95 -19.38 -13.14
CA LYS A 79 11.08 -20.17 -12.60
C LYS A 79 11.77 -19.50 -11.41
N ILE A 80 11.96 -18.18 -11.45
CA ILE A 80 12.64 -17.43 -10.38
C ILE A 80 11.62 -17.13 -9.27
N LYS A 81 11.91 -17.54 -8.03
CA LYS A 81 10.99 -17.41 -6.89
C LYS A 81 11.21 -16.11 -6.12
N LEU A 82 11.01 -14.97 -6.78
CA LEU A 82 10.97 -13.67 -6.11
C LEU A 82 9.68 -13.50 -5.29
N PRO A 83 9.68 -12.68 -4.22
CA PRO A 83 8.45 -12.33 -3.50
C PRO A 83 7.41 -11.70 -4.43
N ILE A 84 6.13 -11.92 -4.14
CA ILE A 84 5.00 -11.36 -4.89
C ILE A 84 4.37 -10.25 -4.04
N SER A 85 4.43 -9.03 -4.55
CA SER A 85 3.72 -7.87 -4.03
C SER A 85 2.26 -7.92 -4.45
N MET A 86 1.35 -8.02 -3.50
CA MET A 86 -0.07 -8.09 -3.80
C MET A 86 -0.72 -6.71 -3.75
N SER A 87 -1.50 -6.40 -4.79
CA SER A 87 -2.42 -5.26 -4.85
C SER A 87 -1.76 -3.90 -4.70
N ASN A 88 -0.73 -3.59 -5.51
CA ASN A 88 -0.07 -2.29 -5.47
C ASN A 88 -1.01 -1.14 -5.92
N SER A 89 -1.97 -1.40 -6.81
CA SER A 89 -2.91 -0.40 -7.36
C SER A 89 -4.38 -0.69 -7.02
N SER A 90 -4.62 -1.51 -6.00
CA SER A 90 -5.94 -1.88 -5.48
C SER A 90 -5.83 -2.17 -3.99
N ASP A 91 -6.89 -2.67 -3.36
CA ASP A 91 -6.75 -3.36 -2.07
C ASP A 91 -7.01 -4.85 -2.32
N PRO A 92 -6.28 -5.79 -1.69
CA PRO A 92 -6.53 -7.21 -1.87
C PRO A 92 -7.81 -7.67 -1.16
N TYR A 93 -8.36 -6.86 -0.26
CA TYR A 93 -9.52 -7.19 0.55
C TYR A 93 -10.63 -6.13 0.47
N PRO A 94 -11.15 -5.83 -0.74
CA PRO A 94 -12.38 -5.04 -0.86
C PRO A 94 -13.56 -5.80 -0.22
N PRO A 95 -14.68 -5.13 0.11
CA PRO A 95 -15.84 -5.79 0.71
C PRO A 95 -16.28 -7.09 0.00
N MET A 96 -16.26 -7.11 -1.34
CA MET A 96 -16.61 -8.30 -2.15
C MET A 96 -15.67 -9.50 -1.95
N GLU A 97 -14.46 -9.31 -1.44
CA GLU A 97 -13.53 -10.42 -1.13
C GLU A 97 -14.08 -11.36 -0.04
N LYS A 98 -15.06 -10.90 0.78
CA LYS A 98 -15.76 -11.76 1.75
C LYS A 98 -16.43 -12.95 1.06
N GLU A 99 -16.97 -12.73 -0.14
CA GLU A 99 -17.71 -13.72 -0.94
C GLU A 99 -16.82 -14.33 -2.03
N LEU A 100 -16.12 -13.49 -2.82
CA LEU A 100 -15.39 -13.94 -4.01
C LEU A 100 -14.11 -14.74 -3.71
N ARG A 101 -13.47 -14.48 -2.56
CA ARG A 101 -12.29 -15.22 -2.08
C ARG A 101 -11.13 -15.31 -3.10
N LEU A 102 -10.97 -14.32 -3.98
CA LEU A 102 -9.92 -14.32 -5.01
C LEU A 102 -8.53 -14.14 -4.38
N THR A 103 -8.42 -13.28 -3.37
CA THR A 103 -7.17 -13.12 -2.63
C THR A 103 -6.82 -14.38 -1.86
N ARG A 104 -7.79 -14.99 -1.15
CA ARG A 104 -7.59 -16.28 -0.47
C ARG A 104 -7.15 -17.38 -1.44
N GLY A 105 -7.76 -17.43 -2.63
CA GLY A 105 -7.38 -18.36 -3.69
C GLY A 105 -5.94 -18.14 -4.17
N ALA A 106 -5.55 -16.88 -4.41
CA ALA A 106 -4.18 -16.54 -4.77
C ALA A 106 -3.17 -16.89 -3.68
N LEU A 107 -3.49 -16.65 -2.40
CA LEU A 107 -2.64 -17.05 -1.26
C LEU A 107 -2.40 -18.56 -1.25
N ASN A 108 -3.45 -19.37 -1.44
CA ASN A 108 -3.31 -20.82 -1.54
C ASN A 108 -2.44 -21.26 -2.73
N LEU A 109 -2.59 -20.60 -3.88
CA LEU A 109 -1.74 -20.87 -5.04
C LEU A 109 -0.28 -20.50 -4.77
N MET A 110 -0.01 -19.30 -4.22
CA MET A 110 1.35 -18.89 -3.88
C MET A 110 2.01 -19.82 -2.87
N ARG A 111 1.26 -20.26 -1.84
CA ARG A 111 1.74 -21.28 -0.90
C ARG A 111 2.06 -22.61 -1.58
N ARG A 112 1.17 -23.09 -2.47
CA ARG A 112 1.38 -24.34 -3.23
C ARG A 112 2.60 -24.30 -4.14
N TYR A 113 2.88 -23.15 -4.76
CA TYR A 113 3.99 -22.96 -5.71
C TYR A 113 5.24 -22.31 -5.08
N ASP A 114 5.31 -22.26 -3.75
CA ASP A 114 6.39 -21.69 -2.92
C ASP A 114 6.83 -20.27 -3.33
N PHE A 115 5.85 -19.37 -3.43
CA PHE A 115 6.09 -17.94 -3.54
C PHE A 115 5.84 -17.25 -2.21
N ALA A 116 6.79 -16.41 -1.79
CA ALA A 116 6.57 -15.49 -0.68
C ALA A 116 5.58 -14.38 -1.09
N VAL A 117 4.77 -13.91 -0.14
CA VAL A 117 3.83 -12.80 -0.35
C VAL A 117 4.20 -11.57 0.47
N LEU A 118 4.21 -10.40 -0.17
CA LEU A 118 4.23 -9.09 0.45
C LEU A 118 2.84 -8.49 0.28
N LEU A 119 2.00 -8.60 1.31
CA LEU A 119 0.61 -8.18 1.26
C LEU A 119 0.48 -6.78 1.85
N LEU A 120 -0.23 -5.87 1.19
CA LEU A 120 -0.55 -4.53 1.72
C LEU A 120 -2.06 -4.31 1.71
N THR A 121 -2.64 -3.90 2.83
CA THR A 121 -4.08 -3.63 2.93
C THR A 121 -4.42 -2.58 3.98
N LYS A 122 -5.65 -2.06 3.94
CA LYS A 122 -6.32 -1.36 5.05
C LYS A 122 -7.40 -2.21 5.72
N SER A 123 -7.74 -3.33 5.11
CA SER A 123 -8.89 -4.16 5.48
C SER A 123 -8.54 -5.13 6.61
N ASP A 124 -9.44 -5.25 7.57
CA ASP A 124 -9.38 -6.24 8.64
C ASP A 124 -9.82 -7.65 8.18
N ILE A 125 -10.38 -7.79 6.97
CA ILE A 125 -10.72 -9.09 6.36
C ILE A 125 -9.48 -10.00 6.24
N VAL A 126 -8.28 -9.43 6.16
CA VAL A 126 -7.01 -10.18 6.13
C VAL A 126 -6.87 -11.21 7.26
N THR A 127 -7.48 -10.94 8.42
CA THR A 127 -7.47 -11.85 9.57
C THR A 127 -8.11 -13.20 9.27
N ARG A 128 -9.09 -13.26 8.36
CA ARG A 128 -9.71 -14.52 7.88
C ARG A 128 -8.69 -15.46 7.26
N ASP A 129 -7.68 -14.92 6.59
CA ASP A 129 -6.70 -15.69 5.83
C ASP A 129 -5.40 -15.94 6.62
N ALA A 130 -5.43 -15.67 7.94
CA ALA A 130 -4.30 -15.92 8.84
C ALA A 130 -3.86 -17.39 8.84
N ASP A 131 -4.77 -18.35 8.63
CA ASP A 131 -4.47 -19.78 8.52
C ASP A 131 -3.54 -20.12 7.34
N ILE A 132 -3.67 -19.39 6.24
CA ILE A 132 -2.80 -19.56 5.07
C ILE A 132 -1.51 -18.74 5.25
N LEU A 133 -1.64 -17.52 5.75
CA LEU A 133 -0.52 -16.59 5.89
C LEU A 133 0.52 -17.09 6.91
N SER A 134 0.10 -17.74 8.00
CA SER A 134 1.01 -18.31 9.00
C SER A 134 1.74 -19.56 8.50
N SER A 135 1.20 -20.26 7.50
CA SER A 135 1.77 -21.48 6.92
C SER A 135 2.60 -21.23 5.65
N MET A 136 2.95 -19.98 5.36
CA MET A 136 3.79 -19.60 4.23
C MET A 136 4.73 -18.45 4.59
N ARG A 137 5.73 -18.19 3.73
CA ARG A 137 6.57 -16.99 3.84
C ARG A 137 5.71 -15.76 3.49
N SER A 138 5.24 -15.05 4.50
CA SER A 138 4.40 -13.88 4.32
C SER A 138 4.89 -12.69 5.17
N VAL A 139 4.69 -11.49 4.62
CA VAL A 139 4.71 -10.24 5.38
C VAL A 139 3.40 -9.52 5.10
N VAL A 140 2.64 -9.23 6.14
CA VAL A 140 1.41 -8.45 6.05
C VAL A 140 1.70 -7.03 6.47
N SER A 141 1.47 -6.09 5.56
CA SER A 141 1.56 -4.66 5.81
C SER A 141 0.16 -4.09 5.98
N ILE A 142 -0.14 -3.50 7.14
CA ILE A 142 -1.40 -2.79 7.37
C ILE A 142 -1.16 -1.29 7.35
N THR A 143 -1.97 -0.53 6.60
CA THR A 143 -1.87 0.93 6.61
C THR A 143 -2.59 1.51 7.84
N LEU A 144 -1.89 2.32 8.62
CA LEU A 144 -2.45 3.05 9.78
C LEU A 144 -1.98 4.51 9.69
N THR A 145 -2.85 5.41 9.23
CA THR A 145 -2.50 6.82 9.00
C THR A 145 -2.66 7.72 10.22
N THR A 146 -3.44 7.32 11.21
CA THR A 146 -3.68 8.04 12.46
C THR A 146 -4.40 7.12 13.45
N LEU A 147 -4.32 7.43 14.75
CA LEU A 147 -5.16 6.83 15.79
C LEU A 147 -6.48 7.60 15.99
N ASP A 148 -6.57 8.85 15.52
CA ASP A 148 -7.79 9.66 15.61
C ASP A 148 -8.84 9.18 14.60
N GLU A 149 -9.93 8.62 15.11
CA GLU A 149 -11.02 8.09 14.29
C GLU A 149 -11.74 9.18 13.46
N THR A 150 -11.86 10.39 14.00
CA THR A 150 -12.46 11.53 13.30
C THR A 150 -11.58 11.95 12.13
N LEU A 151 -10.27 12.01 12.34
CA LEU A 151 -9.32 12.29 11.27
C LEU A 151 -9.29 11.16 10.24
N ALA A 152 -9.27 9.90 10.68
CA ALA A 152 -9.31 8.74 9.80
C ALA A 152 -10.53 8.75 8.88
N ARG A 153 -11.74 9.06 9.40
CA ARG A 153 -12.95 9.18 8.58
C ARG A 153 -12.88 10.29 7.52
N LYS A 154 -12.14 11.38 7.79
CA LYS A 154 -11.92 12.44 6.79
C LYS A 154 -10.95 12.00 5.70
N ILE A 155 -9.87 11.31 6.07
CA ILE A 155 -8.80 10.94 5.14
C ILE A 155 -9.17 9.66 4.34
N GLU A 156 -9.83 8.70 4.98
CA GLU A 156 -10.06 7.34 4.52
C GLU A 156 -11.51 6.89 4.82
N PRO A 157 -12.51 7.58 4.25
CA PRO A 157 -13.91 7.52 4.69
C PRO A 157 -14.58 6.15 4.69
N PHE A 158 -14.10 5.21 3.86
CA PHE A 158 -14.69 3.88 3.73
C PHE A 158 -13.70 2.75 4.07
N ALA A 159 -12.52 3.08 4.60
CA ALA A 159 -11.61 2.08 5.14
C ALA A 159 -12.02 1.72 6.59
N PRO A 160 -11.67 0.52 7.10
CA PRO A 160 -11.89 0.20 8.51
C PRO A 160 -11.28 1.24 9.44
N SER A 161 -11.87 1.43 10.62
CA SER A 161 -11.36 2.38 11.62
C SER A 161 -9.94 2.04 12.06
N PRO A 162 -9.16 3.01 12.59
CA PRO A 162 -7.85 2.75 13.19
C PRO A 162 -7.89 1.60 14.19
N GLU A 163 -8.89 1.57 15.06
CA GLU A 163 -9.10 0.52 16.07
C GLU A 163 -9.22 -0.87 15.44
N ARG A 164 -10.06 -1.05 14.42
CA ARG A 164 -10.19 -2.34 13.72
C ARG A 164 -8.89 -2.78 13.06
N ARG A 165 -8.08 -1.84 12.59
CA ARG A 165 -6.77 -2.15 12.01
C ARG A 165 -5.77 -2.55 13.08
N LEU A 166 -5.78 -1.92 14.25
CA LEU A 166 -4.97 -2.33 15.40
C LEU A 166 -5.34 -3.74 15.85
N GLN A 167 -6.63 -4.03 16.01
CA GLN A 167 -7.12 -5.38 16.33
C GLN A 167 -6.68 -6.42 15.30
N ALA A 168 -6.71 -6.07 14.01
CA ALA A 168 -6.19 -6.94 12.96
C ALA A 168 -4.67 -7.16 13.06
N ILE A 169 -3.89 -6.11 13.38
CA ILE A 169 -2.44 -6.21 13.61
C ILE A 169 -2.17 -7.15 14.79
N GLU A 170 -2.82 -6.95 15.93
CA GLU A 170 -2.68 -7.76 17.14
C GLU A 170 -3.00 -9.24 16.86
N TYR A 171 -4.13 -9.50 16.19
CA TYR A 171 -4.53 -10.86 15.83
C TYR A 171 -3.53 -11.54 14.89
N LEU A 172 -3.02 -10.83 13.88
CA LEU A 172 -2.01 -11.39 12.98
C LEU A 172 -0.69 -11.68 13.71
N LYS A 173 -0.28 -10.79 14.63
CA LYS A 173 0.88 -11.01 15.49
C LYS A 173 0.70 -12.22 16.40
N SER A 174 -0.50 -12.42 16.96
CA SER A 174 -0.82 -13.60 17.79
C SER A 174 -0.83 -14.92 17.01
N LYS A 175 -0.79 -14.87 15.67
CA LYS A 175 -0.63 -16.01 14.77
C LYS A 175 0.80 -16.14 14.24
N GLU A 176 1.76 -15.43 14.84
CA GLU A 176 3.18 -15.40 14.49
C GLU A 176 3.47 -14.94 13.05
N ILE A 177 2.52 -14.26 12.42
CA ILE A 177 2.69 -13.66 11.09
C ILE A 177 3.57 -12.42 11.23
N LYS A 178 4.50 -12.22 10.28
CA LYS A 178 5.31 -11.00 10.23
C LYS A 178 4.43 -9.82 9.81
N VAL A 179 4.30 -8.83 10.68
CA VAL A 179 3.46 -7.66 10.46
C VAL A 179 4.31 -6.40 10.37
N ALA A 180 4.24 -5.74 9.23
CA ALA A 180 4.72 -4.38 9.06
C ALA A 180 3.53 -3.42 9.16
N VAL A 181 3.78 -2.19 9.59
CA VAL A 181 2.78 -1.12 9.55
C VAL A 181 3.25 -0.02 8.64
N ARG A 182 2.36 0.36 7.72
CA ARG A 182 2.56 1.52 6.88
C ARG A 182 1.91 2.72 7.54
N PHE A 183 2.71 3.49 8.26
CA PHE A 183 2.34 4.82 8.72
C PHE A 183 2.48 5.80 7.56
N ASP A 184 1.65 5.59 6.52
CA ASP A 184 1.70 6.34 5.28
C ASP A 184 0.33 6.58 4.62
N PRO A 185 0.15 7.73 3.93
CA PRO A 185 1.07 8.85 3.91
C PRO A 185 0.97 9.72 5.18
N LEU A 186 2.11 10.30 5.57
CA LEU A 186 2.16 11.46 6.44
C LEU A 186 1.91 12.70 5.60
N ILE A 187 0.79 13.38 5.86
CA ILE A 187 0.34 14.59 5.20
C ILE A 187 0.70 15.78 6.11
N PRO A 188 1.54 16.72 5.63
CA PRO A 188 1.98 17.84 6.45
C PRO A 188 0.84 18.63 7.09
N PHE A 189 0.95 18.91 8.39
CA PHE A 189 -0.02 19.63 9.22
C PHE A 189 -1.39 18.97 9.39
N ILE A 190 -1.52 17.69 9.03
CA ILE A 190 -2.77 16.92 9.13
C ILE A 190 -2.59 15.73 10.09
N ASN A 191 -1.62 14.84 9.83
CA ASN A 191 -1.37 13.64 10.66
C ASN A 191 0.12 13.45 10.98
N ASP A 192 0.90 14.53 11.03
CA ASP A 192 2.36 14.50 11.25
C ASP A 192 2.81 15.26 12.50
N SER A 193 1.89 15.55 13.44
CA SER A 193 2.27 16.20 14.70
C SER A 193 3.20 15.29 15.51
N PRO A 194 4.14 15.87 16.28
CA PRO A 194 5.02 15.08 17.15
C PRO A 194 4.27 14.16 18.12
N GLU A 195 3.15 14.62 18.67
CA GLU A 195 2.27 13.88 19.57
C GLU A 195 1.63 12.67 18.87
N GLU A 196 1.08 12.87 17.68
CA GLU A 196 0.46 11.79 16.88
C GLU A 196 1.51 10.75 16.50
N ILE A 197 2.68 11.18 16.01
CA ILE A 197 3.77 10.27 15.65
C ILE A 197 4.22 9.45 16.86
N ARG A 198 4.42 10.10 18.02
CA ARG A 198 4.77 9.40 19.26
C ARG A 198 3.70 8.40 19.66
N SER A 199 2.42 8.78 19.59
CA SER A 199 1.31 7.91 19.99
C SER A 199 1.21 6.69 19.09
N VAL A 200 1.16 6.89 17.76
CA VAL A 200 1.12 5.79 16.78
C VAL A 200 2.31 4.85 16.99
N VAL A 201 3.54 5.36 17.02
CA VAL A 201 4.73 4.53 17.14
C VAL A 201 4.79 3.82 18.50
N LYS A 202 4.30 4.44 19.57
CA LYS A 202 4.17 3.78 20.88
C LYS A 202 3.22 2.60 20.80
N THR A 203 1.98 2.80 20.33
CA THR A 203 0.99 1.73 20.19
C THR A 203 1.52 0.57 19.36
N LEU A 204 2.19 0.86 18.24
CA LEU A 204 2.78 -0.17 17.39
C LEU A 204 3.94 -0.93 18.07
N GLY A 205 4.73 -0.23 18.90
CA GLY A 205 5.77 -0.85 19.72
C GLY A 205 5.22 -1.75 20.80
N ASP A 206 4.15 -1.31 21.48
CA ASP A 206 3.48 -2.08 22.53
C ASP A 206 2.89 -3.40 21.98
N ILE A 207 2.43 -3.40 20.73
CA ILE A 207 1.95 -4.61 20.02
C ILE A 207 3.12 -5.50 19.52
N GLY A 208 4.32 -4.95 19.33
CA GLY A 208 5.48 -5.68 18.84
C GLY A 208 5.49 -5.91 17.32
N VAL A 209 5.11 -4.90 16.52
CA VAL A 209 5.18 -4.99 15.05
C VAL A 209 6.62 -5.17 14.56
N ASP A 210 6.79 -5.90 13.45
CA ASP A 210 8.11 -6.27 12.93
C ASP A 210 8.80 -5.12 12.16
N GLN A 211 8.04 -4.15 11.65
CA GLN A 211 8.59 -3.01 10.92
C GLN A 211 7.60 -1.83 10.85
N ILE A 212 8.11 -0.60 10.89
CA ILE A 212 7.37 0.61 10.51
C ILE A 212 7.90 1.15 9.19
N ILE A 213 7.00 1.37 8.24
CA ILE A 213 7.28 1.99 6.94
C ILE A 213 6.51 3.31 6.89
N SER A 214 7.17 4.40 6.51
CA SER A 214 6.48 5.68 6.34
C SER A 214 6.91 6.40 5.07
N SER A 215 6.05 7.29 4.59
CA SER A 215 6.34 8.18 3.47
C SER A 215 5.56 9.47 3.64
N VAL A 216 6.10 10.56 3.11
CA VAL A 216 5.36 11.83 3.06
C VAL A 216 4.48 11.85 1.82
N TYR A 217 3.29 12.43 1.97
CA TYR A 217 2.27 12.55 0.95
C TYR A 217 2.85 13.03 -0.39
N LYS A 218 2.47 12.32 -1.46
CA LYS A 218 2.91 12.53 -2.84
C LYS A 218 1.73 13.10 -3.62
N ALA A 219 1.78 14.40 -3.88
CA ALA A 219 0.66 15.13 -4.45
C ALA A 219 0.61 14.97 -5.97
N LYS A 220 -0.54 14.57 -6.49
CA LYS A 220 -0.96 14.71 -7.88
C LYS A 220 -2.10 15.72 -7.92
N ARG A 221 -2.32 16.38 -9.06
CA ARG A 221 -3.34 17.44 -9.18
C ARG A 221 -4.69 17.05 -8.59
N ASP A 222 -5.17 15.86 -8.95
CA ASP A 222 -6.47 15.35 -8.55
C ASP A 222 -6.56 14.98 -7.05
N ASN A 223 -5.59 14.22 -6.52
CA ASN A 223 -5.63 13.88 -5.09
C ASN A 223 -5.36 15.11 -4.19
N PHE A 224 -4.58 16.08 -4.66
CA PHE A 224 -4.33 17.33 -3.97
C PHE A 224 -5.59 18.19 -3.87
N PHE A 225 -6.37 18.23 -4.96
CA PHE A 225 -7.68 18.88 -4.96
C PHE A 225 -8.59 18.28 -3.89
N ARG A 226 -8.72 16.94 -3.84
CA ARG A 226 -9.53 16.27 -2.81
C ARG A 226 -9.06 16.54 -1.39
N VAL A 227 -7.75 16.46 -1.13
CA VAL A 227 -7.17 16.81 0.18
C VAL A 227 -7.53 18.25 0.56
N SER A 228 -7.40 19.19 -0.38
CA SER A 228 -7.70 20.61 -0.15
C SER A 228 -9.19 20.88 0.10
N CYS A 229 -10.09 20.13 -0.56
CA CYS A 229 -11.53 20.24 -0.32
C CYS A 229 -11.95 19.77 1.07
N VAL A 230 -11.28 18.74 1.60
CA VAL A 230 -11.57 18.19 2.92
C VAL A 230 -10.94 19.03 4.03
N PHE A 231 -9.71 19.53 3.83
CA PHE A 231 -8.98 20.35 4.79
C PHE A 231 -8.82 21.79 4.28
N LYS A 232 -9.95 22.50 4.17
CA LYS A 232 -10.01 23.85 3.59
C LYS A 232 -9.10 24.84 4.32
N GLU A 233 -9.07 24.74 5.65
CA GLU A 233 -8.23 25.53 6.55
C GLU A 233 -6.73 25.27 6.40
N ARG A 234 -6.34 24.16 5.76
CA ARG A 234 -4.94 23.81 5.47
C ARG A 234 -4.59 23.95 3.99
N ALA A 235 -5.56 24.20 3.12
CA ALA A 235 -5.39 24.16 1.67
C ALA A 235 -4.32 25.15 1.16
N GLU A 236 -4.35 26.40 1.66
CA GLU A 236 -3.38 27.43 1.26
C GLU A 236 -1.94 27.03 1.67
N LYS A 237 -1.77 26.59 2.91
CA LYS A 237 -0.48 26.14 3.43
C LYS A 237 0.04 24.91 2.67
N LEU A 238 -0.83 23.94 2.38
CA LEU A 238 -0.48 22.78 1.56
C LEU A 238 -0.10 23.20 0.13
N ARG A 239 -0.76 24.21 -0.44
CA ARG A 239 -0.43 24.74 -1.76
C ARG A 239 0.95 25.40 -1.74
N GLU A 240 1.25 26.18 -0.72
CA GLU A 240 2.59 26.75 -0.53
C GLU A 240 3.66 25.64 -0.49
N ILE A 241 3.44 24.59 0.32
CA ILE A 241 4.38 23.46 0.46
C ILE A 241 4.59 22.69 -0.84
N TYR A 242 3.51 22.35 -1.55
CA TYR A 242 3.59 21.41 -2.68
C TYR A 242 3.72 22.08 -4.05
N TYR A 243 3.19 23.30 -4.22
CA TYR A 243 3.20 24.00 -5.51
C TYR A 243 4.20 25.15 -5.58
N LEU A 244 4.49 25.84 -4.46
CA LEU A 244 5.43 26.97 -4.46
C LEU A 244 6.83 26.53 -4.03
N ASN A 245 6.93 25.83 -2.91
CA ASN A 245 8.21 25.44 -2.30
C ASN A 245 8.64 23.99 -2.59
N GLY A 246 7.74 23.19 -3.15
CA GLY A 246 7.94 21.79 -3.45
C GLY A 246 8.76 21.56 -4.74
N HIS A 247 8.99 20.30 -5.07
CA HIS A 247 9.59 19.92 -6.36
C HIS A 247 8.74 18.84 -7.06
N THR A 248 8.80 18.82 -8.39
CA THR A 248 8.01 17.88 -9.20
C THR A 248 8.92 16.85 -9.87
N VAL A 249 8.60 15.57 -9.72
CA VAL A 249 9.27 14.46 -10.44
C VAL A 249 8.20 13.65 -11.16
N ARG A 250 8.26 13.62 -12.50
CA ARG A 250 7.30 12.88 -13.37
C ARG A 250 5.82 13.12 -12.99
N GLY A 251 5.46 14.40 -12.83
CA GLY A 251 4.09 14.82 -12.52
C GLY A 251 3.64 14.61 -11.07
N ILE A 252 4.52 14.11 -10.21
CA ILE A 252 4.29 13.97 -8.76
C ILE A 252 5.00 15.12 -8.05
N ARG A 253 4.24 15.87 -7.24
CA ARG A 253 4.74 16.94 -6.38
C ARG A 253 5.13 16.40 -5.01
N TYR A 254 6.31 16.77 -4.56
CA TYR A 254 6.87 16.42 -3.27
C TYR A 254 7.06 17.69 -2.45
N ALA A 255 6.77 17.61 -1.15
CA ALA A 255 7.14 18.64 -0.20
C ALA A 255 8.67 18.87 -0.19
N PRO A 256 9.15 20.05 0.30
CA PRO A 256 10.56 20.34 0.44
C PRO A 256 11.32 19.21 1.14
N GLU A 257 12.55 18.92 0.72
CA GLU A 257 13.33 17.83 1.29
C GLU A 257 13.55 17.98 2.79
N SER A 258 13.85 19.19 3.26
CA SER A 258 13.99 19.50 4.68
C SER A 258 12.76 19.11 5.50
N LEU A 259 11.55 19.43 5.01
CA LEU A 259 10.29 19.06 5.66
C LEU A 259 10.08 17.54 5.65
N ARG A 260 10.31 16.88 4.51
CA ARG A 260 10.18 15.43 4.41
C ARG A 260 11.14 14.70 5.36
N MET A 261 12.39 15.14 5.38
CA MET A 261 13.43 14.60 6.27
C MET A 261 13.09 14.82 7.73
N LYS A 262 12.58 16.01 8.09
CA LYS A 262 12.12 16.30 9.47
C LYS A 262 11.04 15.31 9.91
N ILE A 263 9.97 15.16 9.13
CA ILE A 263 8.85 14.25 9.43
C ILE A 263 9.34 12.80 9.57
N LEU A 264 10.08 12.30 8.57
CA LEU A 264 10.52 10.90 8.54
C LEU A 264 11.59 10.60 9.60
N THR A 265 12.39 11.59 9.99
CA THR A 265 13.36 11.45 11.10
C THR A 265 12.66 11.37 12.44
N MET A 266 11.55 12.09 12.64
CA MET A 266 10.74 11.94 13.87
C MET A 266 10.23 10.51 14.02
N VAL A 267 9.61 9.95 12.97
CA VAL A 267 9.15 8.55 12.98
C VAL A 267 10.30 7.58 13.22
N ARG A 268 11.42 7.76 12.51
CA ARG A 268 12.63 6.92 12.68
C ARG A 268 13.14 6.94 14.13
N ASN A 269 13.21 8.12 14.74
CA ASN A 269 13.73 8.28 16.09
C ASN A 269 12.82 7.62 17.12
N GLU A 270 11.50 7.79 16.98
CA GLU A 270 10.53 7.13 17.86
C GLU A 270 10.53 5.61 17.70
N ALA A 271 10.70 5.10 16.48
CA ALA A 271 10.83 3.67 16.21
C ALA A 271 12.14 3.11 16.80
N LYS A 272 13.26 3.83 16.63
CA LYS A 272 14.58 3.46 17.18
C LYS A 272 14.56 3.36 18.71
N LYS A 273 13.91 4.31 19.40
CA LYS A 273 13.74 4.27 20.87
C LYS A 273 13.08 2.99 21.37
N ARG A 274 12.30 2.32 20.51
CA ARG A 274 11.54 1.10 20.81
C ARG A 274 12.11 -0.15 20.14
N GLY A 275 13.27 -0.05 19.50
CA GLY A 275 13.89 -1.18 18.81
C GLY A 275 13.14 -1.66 17.55
N ILE A 276 12.20 -0.87 17.01
CA ILE A 276 11.38 -1.27 15.85
C ILE A 276 12.14 -0.96 14.56
N PRO A 277 12.35 -1.93 13.65
CA PRO A 277 12.92 -1.67 12.33
C PRO A 277 12.13 -0.61 11.56
N TYR A 278 12.83 0.31 10.90
CA TYR A 278 12.21 1.44 10.21
C TYR A 278 12.66 1.57 8.76
N SER A 279 11.75 1.97 7.86
CA SER A 279 12.08 2.33 6.48
C SER A 279 11.28 3.54 6.00
N GLY A 280 11.97 4.56 5.49
CA GLY A 280 11.34 5.72 4.84
C GLY A 280 11.29 5.54 3.32
N GLN A 281 10.12 5.70 2.70
CA GLN A 281 9.99 5.67 1.24
C GLN A 281 10.00 7.09 0.65
N GLY A 282 10.68 7.26 -0.49
CA GLY A 282 10.73 8.53 -1.21
C GLY A 282 11.63 9.59 -0.56
N CYS A 283 12.46 9.20 0.40
CA CYS A 283 13.67 9.95 0.73
C CYS A 283 14.72 9.70 -0.33
N THR A 284 15.39 10.77 -0.72
CA THR A 284 16.50 10.84 -1.66
C THR A 284 17.53 9.73 -1.45
N ILE A 285 18.28 9.44 -2.52
CA ILE A 285 19.46 8.55 -2.54
C ILE A 285 20.43 8.81 -1.37
N SER A 286 20.38 10.00 -0.75
CA SER A 286 21.21 10.44 0.38
C SER A 286 21.07 9.59 1.66
N MET A 287 19.93 8.93 1.92
CA MET A 287 19.80 8.07 3.10
C MET A 287 20.69 6.80 3.06
N ARG A 288 21.31 6.47 1.91
CA ARG A 288 22.35 5.42 1.83
C ARG A 288 23.74 5.89 2.27
N ARG A 289 24.03 7.19 2.32
CA ARG A 289 25.39 7.70 2.64
C ARG A 289 25.71 7.74 4.14
N GLY A 290 24.79 7.32 5.01
CA GLY A 290 25.01 7.20 6.45
C GLY A 290 25.36 5.77 6.91
N LYS A 291 26.23 5.08 6.18
CA LYS A 291 26.98 3.91 6.68
C LYS A 291 28.46 4.25 6.63
N SER A 292 28.96 4.77 7.75
CA SER A 292 30.32 4.61 8.24
C SER A 292 30.18 4.14 9.67
#